data_AF-A0A2E1Z6P8-F1
#
_entry.id   AF-A0A2E1Z6P8-F1
#
_cell.length_a   1.000
_cell.length_b   1.000
_cell.length_c   1.000
_cell.angle_alpha   90.00
_cell.angle_beta   90.00
_cell.angle_gamma   90.00
#
_symmetry.space_group_name_H-M   'P 1'
#
loop_
_entity.id
_entity.type
_entity.pdbx_description
1 polymer ?
#
loop_
_entity_poly.entity_id
_entity_poly.type
_entity_poly.pdbx_seq_one_letter_code
_entity_poly.pdbx_strand_id
1 'polypeptide(L)'
;MQIVALPTFPMQVTATFGLFAILFYLIGFVFQAISFTGDRNTRSVVFVFGGMAVIAHAFSADGVIRTSEGFHFGVPEISTLIAVCISLLVLASATRKPLANLLLGLFPLSILTIIASLMITSDYPPTNLSPGSASHILISIMAYSFITIAALQAVFLAYQNHQLKHGQAGGFISKFPPLQDMEVLLFELLWVGQVLLSLGIIAGLLFIDDIWGIDGVIHKTFFSTLSWTAFAILLWGRHKLGWRGTTAIRGTLIGFTLLIVGFYGSKFALQYIIS
;
A
#
# COMPACT_ATOMS: atom_id res chain seq x y z
N MET A 1 -16.87 1.64 -34.28
CA MET A 1 -17.34 1.95 -32.90
C MET A 1 -16.64 3.23 -32.50
N GLN A 2 -17.35 4.37 -32.42
CA GLN A 2 -16.74 5.63 -31.97
C GLN A 2 -16.29 5.45 -30.52
N ILE A 3 -14.99 5.58 -30.27
CA ILE A 3 -14.44 5.63 -28.93
C ILE A 3 -14.97 6.93 -28.31
N VAL A 4 -15.94 6.81 -27.40
CA VAL A 4 -16.34 7.94 -26.57
C VAL A 4 -15.14 8.26 -25.70
N ALA A 5 -14.46 9.37 -26.01
CA ALA A 5 -13.34 9.84 -25.20
C ALA A 5 -13.83 10.02 -23.75
N LEU A 6 -13.17 9.34 -22.81
CA LEU A 6 -13.46 9.53 -21.39
C LEU A 6 -13.10 10.98 -21.03
N PRO A 7 -13.92 11.68 -20.24
CA PRO A 7 -13.56 13.00 -19.77
C PRO A 7 -12.27 12.89 -18.94
N THR A 8 -11.19 13.53 -19.40
CA THR A 8 -9.91 13.61 -18.70
C THR A 8 -9.81 14.96 -18.00
N PHE A 9 -9.20 14.96 -16.80
CA PHE A 9 -8.85 16.22 -16.16
C PHE A 9 -7.68 16.87 -16.91
N PRO A 10 -7.68 18.19 -17.08
CA PRO A 10 -6.50 18.90 -17.53
C PRO A 10 -5.34 18.62 -16.57
N MET A 11 -4.13 18.44 -17.09
CA MET A 11 -2.95 18.14 -16.25
C MET A 11 -2.73 19.18 -15.14
N GLN A 12 -3.09 20.44 -15.39
CA GLN A 12 -3.07 21.51 -14.39
C GLN A 12 -3.99 21.24 -13.19
N VAL A 13 -5.17 20.66 -13.42
CA VAL A 13 -6.13 20.29 -12.38
C VAL A 13 -5.60 19.11 -11.56
N THR A 14 -5.09 18.08 -12.24
CA THR A 14 -4.46 16.91 -11.61
C THR A 14 -3.31 17.32 -10.69
N ALA A 15 -2.39 18.15 -11.17
CA ALA A 15 -1.27 18.66 -10.37
C ALA A 15 -1.74 19.49 -9.16
N THR A 16 -2.78 20.30 -9.34
CA THR A 16 -3.34 21.14 -8.27
C THR A 16 -3.87 20.29 -7.13
N PHE A 17 -4.65 19.24 -7.44
CA PHE A 17 -5.13 18.29 -6.43
C PHE A 17 -3.96 17.54 -5.76
N GLY A 18 -2.94 17.15 -6.51
CA GLY A 18 -1.75 16.52 -5.97
C GLY A 18 -0.97 17.42 -4.99
N LEU A 19 -0.81 18.71 -5.31
CA LEU A 19 -0.18 19.68 -4.41
C LEU A 19 -1.00 19.90 -3.12
N PHE A 20 -2.32 20.01 -3.23
CA PHE A 20 -3.19 20.06 -2.05
C PHE A 20 -3.08 18.80 -1.19
N ALA A 21 -3.07 17.62 -1.82
CA ALA A 21 -2.89 16.35 -1.13
C ALA A 21 -1.56 16.31 -0.37
N ILE A 22 -0.45 16.70 -1.00
CA ILE A 22 0.87 16.79 -0.36
C ILE A 22 0.83 17.73 0.85
N LEU A 23 0.27 18.93 0.68
CA LEU A 23 0.15 19.91 1.76
C LEU A 23 -0.64 19.34 2.95
N PHE A 24 -1.80 18.73 2.70
CA PHE A 24 -2.65 18.18 3.75
C PHE A 24 -2.03 16.96 4.43
N TYR A 25 -1.36 16.07 3.69
CA TYR A 25 -0.59 14.98 4.30
C TYR A 25 0.56 15.49 5.14
N LEU A 26 1.26 16.56 4.71
CA LEU A 26 2.34 17.16 5.47
C LEU A 26 1.85 17.77 6.78
N ILE A 27 0.73 18.51 6.75
CA ILE A 27 0.08 19.05 7.95
C ILE A 27 -0.32 17.89 8.88
N GLY A 28 -1.00 16.87 8.34
CA GLY A 28 -1.39 15.68 9.10
C GLY A 28 -0.18 14.98 9.74
N PHE A 29 0.93 14.86 9.01
CA PHE A 29 2.16 14.24 9.49
C PHE A 29 2.80 15.04 10.63
N VAL A 30 2.91 16.36 10.47
CA VAL A 30 3.47 17.24 11.52
C VAL A 30 2.62 17.15 12.79
N PHE A 31 1.28 17.23 12.68
CA PHE A 31 0.41 17.14 13.85
C PHE A 31 0.40 15.75 14.48
N GLN A 32 0.52 14.68 13.69
CA GLN A 32 0.68 13.31 14.20
C GLN A 32 2.02 13.15 14.92
N ALA A 33 3.11 13.70 14.39
CA ALA A 33 4.42 13.70 15.03
C ALA A 33 4.42 14.50 16.34
N ILE A 34 3.72 15.65 16.39
CA ILE A 34 3.52 16.43 17.61
C ILE A 34 2.71 15.64 18.64
N SER A 35 1.62 14.98 18.23
CA SER A 35 0.82 14.11 19.12
C SER A 35 1.63 12.96 19.68
N PHE A 36 2.52 12.42 18.87
CA PHE A 36 3.32 11.26 19.22
C PHE A 36 4.51 11.64 20.12
N THR A 37 5.10 12.83 19.94
CA THR A 37 6.23 13.29 20.75
C THR A 37 5.80 14.02 22.03
N GLY A 38 4.72 14.80 22.00
CA GLY A 38 4.16 15.48 23.18
C GLY A 38 2.89 14.83 23.72
N ASP A 39 2.27 15.47 24.72
CA ASP A 39 0.95 15.08 25.28
C ASP A 39 -0.19 15.94 24.72
N ARG A 40 -0.03 16.44 23.49
CA ARG A 40 -1.03 17.27 22.82
C ARG A 40 -2.04 16.39 22.10
N ASN A 41 -3.33 16.58 22.38
CA ASN A 41 -4.40 15.93 21.64
C ASN A 41 -4.65 16.64 20.29
N THR A 42 -3.99 16.17 19.23
CA THR A 42 -4.15 16.72 17.87
C THR A 42 -4.95 15.78 16.97
N ARG A 43 -5.58 14.74 17.53
CA ARG A 43 -6.25 13.67 16.77
C ARG A 43 -7.26 14.22 15.76
N SER A 44 -8.11 15.17 16.16
CA SER A 44 -9.09 15.75 15.24
C SER A 44 -8.42 16.41 14.03
N VAL A 45 -7.33 17.15 14.24
CA VAL A 45 -6.56 17.80 13.17
C VAL A 45 -5.98 16.76 12.20
N VAL A 46 -5.37 15.69 12.74
CA VAL A 46 -4.82 14.60 11.92
C VAL A 46 -5.89 13.95 11.05
N PHE A 47 -7.07 13.67 11.60
CA PHE A 47 -8.16 13.03 10.85
C PHE A 47 -8.79 13.97 9.81
N VAL A 48 -8.98 15.24 10.14
CA VAL A 48 -9.54 16.24 9.20
C VAL A 48 -8.59 16.46 8.03
N PHE A 49 -7.31 16.75 8.30
CA PHE A 49 -6.32 16.94 7.24
C PHE A 49 -6.01 15.64 6.49
N GLY A 50 -5.95 14.50 7.18
CA GLY A 50 -5.81 13.19 6.52
C GLY A 50 -6.98 12.89 5.59
N GLY A 51 -8.22 13.16 6.00
CA GLY A 51 -9.40 12.98 5.18
C GLY A 51 -9.40 13.87 3.94
N MET A 52 -9.09 15.17 4.10
CA MET A 52 -8.93 16.10 2.98
C MET A 52 -7.80 15.66 2.04
N ALA A 53 -6.69 15.18 2.59
CA ALA A 53 -5.55 14.66 1.82
C ALA A 53 -5.96 13.47 0.96
N VAL A 54 -6.66 12.49 1.52
CA VAL A 54 -7.14 11.30 0.77
C VAL A 54 -8.08 11.69 -0.36
N ILE A 55 -9.00 12.63 -0.13
CA ILE A 55 -9.92 13.09 -1.18
C ILE A 55 -9.14 13.75 -2.31
N ALA A 56 -8.26 14.70 -1.99
CA ALA A 56 -7.43 15.38 -3.01
C ALA A 56 -6.50 14.39 -3.73
N HIS A 57 -5.93 13.42 -3.01
CA HIS A 57 -5.08 12.38 -3.56
C HIS A 57 -5.85 11.47 -4.52
N ALA A 58 -7.09 11.10 -4.20
CA ALA A 58 -7.94 10.31 -5.09
C ALA A 58 -8.23 11.05 -6.42
N PHE A 59 -8.53 12.35 -6.37
CA PHE A 59 -8.70 13.16 -7.59
C PHE A 59 -7.40 13.26 -8.41
N SER A 60 -6.26 13.45 -7.73
CA SER A 60 -4.96 13.44 -8.40
C SER A 60 -4.66 12.09 -9.05
N ALA A 61 -4.92 10.98 -8.36
CA ALA A 61 -4.68 9.64 -8.88
C ALA A 61 -5.57 9.34 -10.11
N ASP A 62 -6.86 9.68 -10.04
CA ASP A 62 -7.79 9.52 -11.17
C ASP A 62 -7.32 10.31 -12.40
N GLY A 63 -6.84 11.53 -12.20
CA GLY A 63 -6.33 12.39 -13.27
C GLY A 63 -5.00 11.95 -13.90
N VAL A 64 -4.17 11.16 -13.20
CA VAL A 64 -2.95 10.57 -13.80
C VAL A 64 -3.26 9.26 -14.53
N ILE A 65 -4.24 8.49 -14.06
CA ILE A 65 -4.58 7.17 -14.62
C ILE A 65 -5.43 7.30 -15.89
N ARG A 66 -6.39 8.25 -15.95
CA ARG A 66 -7.29 8.38 -17.11
C ARG A 66 -6.64 9.14 -18.25
N THR A 67 -6.64 8.54 -19.44
CA THR A 67 -6.25 9.20 -20.69
C THR A 67 -7.39 9.13 -21.70
N SER A 68 -7.23 9.85 -22.82
CA SER A 68 -8.20 9.81 -23.93
C SER A 68 -8.29 8.44 -24.60
N GLU A 69 -7.25 7.61 -24.44
CA GLU A 69 -7.12 6.31 -25.10
C GLU A 69 -7.39 5.12 -24.16
N GLY A 70 -7.53 5.36 -22.85
CA GLY A 70 -7.82 4.32 -21.86
C GLY A 70 -7.26 4.65 -20.47
N PHE A 71 -6.83 3.62 -19.74
CA PHE A 71 -6.24 3.77 -18.41
C PHE A 71 -4.75 3.40 -18.42
N HIS A 72 -3.92 4.25 -17.83
CA HIS A 72 -2.50 4.01 -17.63
C HIS A 72 -2.26 3.32 -16.29
N PHE A 73 -1.61 2.17 -16.33
CA PHE A 73 -1.28 1.34 -15.17
C PHE A 73 0.23 1.13 -15.04
N GLY A 74 0.97 2.21 -15.21
CA GLY A 74 2.39 2.26 -14.94
C GLY A 74 2.72 2.14 -13.46
N VAL A 75 4.02 2.14 -13.15
CA VAL A 75 4.50 2.00 -11.77
C VAL A 75 4.08 3.19 -10.90
N PRO A 76 4.26 4.46 -11.32
CA PRO A 76 3.81 5.62 -10.53
C PRO A 76 2.28 5.64 -10.31
N GLU A 77 1.51 5.29 -11.34
CA GLU A 77 0.04 5.30 -11.36
C GLU A 77 -0.55 4.28 -10.39
N ILE A 78 -0.06 3.03 -10.44
CA ILE A 78 -0.51 2.01 -9.49
C ILE A 78 -0.04 2.33 -8.07
N SER A 79 1.18 2.87 -7.91
CA SER A 79 1.72 3.19 -6.58
C SER A 79 0.92 4.29 -5.89
N THR A 80 0.53 5.34 -6.62
CA THR A 80 -0.30 6.42 -6.06
C THR A 80 -1.71 5.91 -5.71
N LEU A 81 -2.28 4.99 -6.49
CA LEU A 81 -3.57 4.38 -6.19
C LEU A 81 -3.53 3.47 -4.95
N ILE A 82 -2.47 2.65 -4.82
CA ILE A 82 -2.22 1.88 -3.60
C ILE A 82 -2.09 2.81 -2.39
N ALA A 83 -1.37 3.92 -2.51
CA ALA A 83 -1.22 4.87 -1.41
C ALA A 83 -2.54 5.54 -1.00
N VAL A 84 -3.41 5.91 -1.95
CA VAL A 84 -4.79 6.37 -1.65
C VAL A 84 -5.54 5.31 -0.85
N CYS A 85 -5.53 4.05 -1.32
CA CYS A 85 -6.22 2.94 -0.65
C CYS A 85 -5.68 2.72 0.76
N ILE A 86 -4.35 2.69 0.94
CA ILE A 86 -3.73 2.53 2.26
C ILE A 86 -4.16 3.66 3.19
N SER A 87 -4.05 4.92 2.76
CA SER A 87 -4.40 6.07 3.59
C SER A 87 -5.88 6.07 3.98
N LEU A 88 -6.77 5.73 3.05
CA LEU A 88 -8.19 5.57 3.32
C LEU A 88 -8.46 4.47 4.36
N LEU A 89 -7.91 3.26 4.13
CA LEU A 89 -8.11 2.10 5.01
C LEU A 89 -7.61 2.37 6.42
N VAL A 90 -6.42 2.98 6.55
CA VAL A 90 -5.84 3.26 7.86
C VAL A 90 -6.57 4.39 8.56
N LEU A 91 -6.94 5.49 7.88
CA LEU A 91 -7.75 6.54 8.51
C LEU A 91 -9.10 5.99 8.98
N ALA A 92 -9.80 5.23 8.13
CA ALA A 92 -11.07 4.60 8.49
C ALA A 92 -10.90 3.67 9.69
N SER A 93 -9.90 2.79 9.66
CA SER A 93 -9.68 1.80 10.72
C SER A 93 -9.14 2.42 12.01
N ALA A 94 -8.38 3.51 11.94
CA ALA A 94 -7.85 4.24 13.10
C ALA A 94 -8.92 4.97 13.91
N THR A 95 -10.17 5.05 13.42
CA THR A 95 -11.31 5.51 14.23
C THR A 95 -11.64 4.53 15.37
N ARG A 96 -11.40 3.22 15.16
CA ARG A 96 -11.78 2.15 16.10
C ARG A 96 -10.58 1.35 16.63
N LYS A 97 -9.54 1.18 15.81
CA LYS A 97 -8.34 0.40 16.13
C LYS A 97 -7.16 1.34 16.41
N PRO A 98 -6.15 0.90 17.18
CA PRO A 98 -4.98 1.73 17.52
C PRO A 98 -3.96 1.84 16.37
N LEU A 99 -4.46 2.17 15.17
CA LEU A 99 -3.69 2.26 13.92
C LEU A 99 -3.10 3.65 13.66
N ALA A 100 -3.40 4.63 14.50
CA ALA A 100 -2.97 6.02 14.29
C ALA A 100 -1.44 6.16 14.17
N ASN A 101 -0.67 5.31 14.86
CA ASN A 101 0.78 5.32 14.77
C ASN A 101 1.27 5.01 13.35
N LEU A 102 0.56 4.18 12.58
CA LEU A 102 0.91 3.87 11.18
C LEU A 102 0.90 5.12 10.29
N LEU A 103 0.11 6.14 10.62
CA LEU A 103 0.06 7.39 9.85
C LEU A 103 1.42 8.11 9.81
N LEU A 104 2.30 7.89 10.81
CA LEU A 104 3.67 8.43 10.81
C LEU A 104 4.52 7.89 9.66
N GLY A 105 4.30 6.63 9.25
CA GLY A 105 4.98 6.06 8.08
C GLY A 105 4.21 6.29 6.78
N LEU A 106 2.87 6.28 6.84
CA LEU A 106 2.02 6.28 5.65
C LEU A 106 1.83 7.64 5.01
N PHE A 107 1.79 8.73 5.78
CA PHE A 107 1.69 10.06 5.19
C PHE A 107 2.93 10.44 4.38
N PRO A 108 4.18 10.25 4.88
CA PRO A 108 5.37 10.42 4.04
C PRO A 108 5.36 9.52 2.80
N LEU A 109 4.98 8.24 2.95
CA LEU A 109 4.87 7.34 1.81
C LEU A 109 3.88 7.86 0.76
N SER A 110 2.72 8.36 1.18
CA SER A 110 1.70 8.93 0.28
C SER A 110 2.25 10.14 -0.46
N ILE A 111 2.92 11.07 0.25
CA ILE A 111 3.58 12.24 -0.35
C ILE A 111 4.57 11.80 -1.44
N LEU A 112 5.44 10.83 -1.14
CA LEU A 112 6.42 10.33 -2.10
C LEU A 112 5.76 9.72 -3.34
N THR A 113 4.68 8.96 -3.18
CA THR A 113 3.96 8.38 -4.33
C THR A 113 3.24 9.42 -5.18
N ILE A 114 2.71 10.49 -4.58
CA ILE A 114 2.10 11.60 -5.33
C ILE A 114 3.18 12.30 -6.15
N ILE A 115 4.29 12.67 -5.52
CA ILE A 115 5.43 13.31 -6.20
C ILE A 115 5.90 12.45 -7.37
N ALA A 116 6.10 11.14 -7.13
CA ALA A 116 6.48 10.21 -8.19
C ALA A 116 5.45 10.19 -9.34
N SER A 117 4.16 10.13 -9.03
CA SER A 117 3.09 10.11 -10.06
C SER A 117 2.96 11.39 -10.87
N LEU A 118 3.39 12.54 -10.33
CA LEU A 118 3.33 13.82 -11.03
C LEU A 118 4.62 14.13 -11.81
N MET A 119 5.75 13.53 -11.42
CA MET A 119 7.06 13.83 -12.00
C MET A 119 7.56 12.74 -12.95
N ILE A 120 7.13 11.51 -12.78
CA ILE A 120 7.60 10.36 -13.58
C ILE A 120 6.48 9.96 -14.54
N THR A 121 6.77 10.03 -15.84
CA THR A 121 5.88 9.52 -16.88
C THR A 121 6.17 8.04 -17.11
N SER A 122 5.14 7.21 -17.18
CA SER A 122 5.27 5.80 -17.56
C SER A 122 5.00 5.61 -19.05
N ASP A 123 5.89 4.91 -19.75
CA ASP A 123 5.70 4.48 -21.14
C ASP A 123 4.77 3.26 -21.28
N TYR A 124 4.06 2.89 -20.21
CA TYR A 124 3.18 1.73 -20.22
C TYR A 124 1.92 2.05 -21.03
N PRO A 125 1.52 1.21 -22.00
CA PRO A 125 0.46 1.55 -22.93
C PRO A 125 -0.90 1.68 -22.23
N PRO A 126 -1.75 2.62 -22.68
CA PRO A 126 -3.13 2.72 -22.22
C PRO A 126 -3.88 1.41 -22.47
N THR A 127 -4.65 0.96 -21.48
CA THR A 127 -5.41 -0.28 -21.56
C THR A 127 -6.90 0.00 -21.34
N ASN A 128 -7.75 -0.61 -22.17
CA ASN A 128 -9.18 -0.63 -21.96
C ASN A 128 -9.56 -1.68 -20.92
N LEU A 129 -10.33 -1.29 -19.91
CA LEU A 129 -10.72 -2.17 -18.82
C LEU A 129 -11.98 -2.95 -19.16
N SER A 130 -11.86 -4.29 -19.20
CA SER A 130 -13.03 -5.15 -19.10
C SER A 130 -13.48 -5.22 -17.63
N PRO A 131 -14.74 -5.56 -17.34
CA PRO A 131 -15.19 -5.75 -15.95
C PRO A 131 -14.33 -6.79 -15.19
N GLY A 132 -13.88 -7.84 -15.88
CA GLY A 132 -12.99 -8.86 -15.32
C GLY A 132 -11.63 -8.31 -14.93
N SER A 133 -10.94 -7.60 -15.84
CA SER A 133 -9.62 -7.03 -15.56
C SER A 133 -9.67 -5.92 -14.51
N ALA A 134 -10.72 -5.09 -14.52
CA ALA A 134 -10.97 -4.09 -13.49
C ALA A 134 -11.10 -4.71 -12.09
N SER A 135 -11.83 -5.84 -11.99
CA SER A 135 -11.98 -6.56 -10.72
C SER A 135 -10.65 -7.12 -10.21
N HIS A 136 -9.84 -7.72 -11.10
CA HIS A 136 -8.51 -8.23 -10.76
C HIS A 136 -7.60 -7.11 -10.25
N ILE A 137 -7.58 -5.95 -10.93
CA ILE A 137 -6.78 -4.78 -10.55
C ILE A 137 -7.21 -4.27 -9.17
N LEU A 138 -8.52 -4.11 -8.93
CA LEU A 138 -9.03 -3.64 -7.65
C LEU A 138 -8.66 -4.58 -6.49
N ILE A 139 -8.86 -5.90 -6.67
CA ILE A 139 -8.50 -6.91 -5.67
C ILE A 139 -7.00 -6.89 -5.40
N SER A 140 -6.19 -6.76 -6.46
CA SER A 140 -4.73 -6.67 -6.35
C SER A 140 -4.30 -5.43 -5.56
N ILE A 141 -4.82 -4.25 -5.90
CA ILE A 141 -4.53 -3.01 -5.16
C ILE A 141 -4.89 -3.16 -3.69
N MET A 142 -6.03 -3.78 -3.39
CA MET A 142 -6.47 -4.02 -2.03
C MET A 142 -5.52 -4.99 -1.30
N ALA A 143 -5.11 -6.09 -1.93
CA ALA A 143 -4.13 -7.03 -1.38
C ALA A 143 -2.79 -6.34 -1.07
N TYR A 144 -2.23 -5.60 -2.04
CA TYR A 144 -1.01 -4.83 -1.86
C TYR A 144 -1.15 -3.81 -0.73
N SER A 145 -2.31 -3.14 -0.61
CA SER A 145 -2.57 -2.18 0.46
C SER A 145 -2.51 -2.84 1.83
N PHE A 146 -3.28 -3.92 2.05
CA PHE A 146 -3.29 -4.63 3.34
C PHE A 146 -1.92 -5.20 3.71
N ILE A 147 -1.20 -5.78 2.76
CA ILE A 147 0.12 -6.35 2.99
C ILE A 147 1.16 -5.26 3.27
N THR A 148 1.07 -4.09 2.61
CA THR A 148 1.94 -2.94 2.90
C THR A 148 1.70 -2.40 4.30
N ILE A 149 0.43 -2.30 4.72
CA ILE A 149 0.07 -1.92 6.09
C ILE A 149 0.63 -2.95 7.09
N ALA A 150 0.53 -4.26 6.80
CA ALA A 150 1.10 -5.32 7.62
C ALA A 150 2.64 -5.21 7.72
N ALA A 151 3.32 -4.89 6.62
CA ALA A 151 4.77 -4.71 6.59
C ALA A 151 5.19 -3.51 7.45
N LEU A 152 4.51 -2.37 7.34
CA LEU A 152 4.76 -1.21 8.19
C LEU A 152 4.51 -1.53 9.67
N GLN A 153 3.42 -2.25 9.96
CA GLN A 153 3.12 -2.75 11.31
C GLN A 153 4.23 -3.66 11.84
N ALA A 154 4.78 -4.55 11.00
CA ALA A 154 5.91 -5.41 11.35
C ALA A 154 7.19 -4.59 11.63
N VAL A 155 7.45 -3.51 10.90
CA VAL A 155 8.57 -2.59 11.16
C VAL A 155 8.40 -1.93 12.53
N PHE A 156 7.21 -1.45 12.88
CA PHE A 156 6.96 -0.86 14.19
C PHE A 156 7.04 -1.89 15.33
N LEU A 157 6.53 -3.10 15.12
CA LEU A 157 6.74 -4.22 16.03
C LEU A 157 8.23 -4.52 16.24
N ALA A 158 9.03 -4.50 15.16
CA ALA A 158 10.48 -4.70 15.24
C ALA A 158 11.16 -3.62 16.07
N TYR A 159 10.80 -2.36 15.83
CA TYR A 159 11.28 -1.22 16.60
C TYR A 159 10.92 -1.36 18.08
N GLN A 160 9.66 -1.62 18.41
CA GLN A 160 9.22 -1.77 19.79
C GLN A 160 9.89 -2.95 20.51
N ASN A 161 10.01 -4.11 19.84
CA ASN A 161 10.70 -5.30 20.37
C ASN A 161 12.19 -5.03 20.61
N HIS A 162 12.85 -4.29 19.72
CA HIS A 162 14.25 -3.89 19.90
C HIS A 162 14.42 -3.00 21.14
N GLN A 163 13.59 -1.98 21.27
CA GLN A 163 13.71 -0.99 22.34
C GLN A 163 13.42 -1.61 23.73
N LEU A 164 12.47 -2.56 23.82
CA LEU A 164 12.20 -3.30 25.06
C LEU A 164 13.35 -4.22 25.48
N LYS A 165 14.01 -4.88 24.52
CA LYS A 165 15.18 -5.74 24.81
C LYS A 165 16.39 -4.98 25.33
N HIS A 166 16.52 -3.71 24.96
CA HIS A 166 17.63 -2.85 25.38
C HIS A 166 17.29 -1.98 26.59
N GLY A 167 16.25 -2.35 27.36
CA GLY A 167 15.90 -1.68 28.61
C GLY A 167 15.32 -0.27 28.46
N GLN A 168 15.01 0.18 27.25
CA GLN A 168 14.47 1.52 26.99
C GLN A 168 12.95 1.56 27.16
N ALA A 169 12.40 0.97 28.22
CA ALA A 169 10.96 0.88 28.46
C ALA A 169 10.25 2.23 28.73
N GLY A 170 10.99 3.35 28.78
CA GLY A 170 10.47 4.69 29.02
C GLY A 170 10.33 5.54 27.75
N GLY A 171 9.52 6.61 27.83
CA GLY A 171 9.40 7.62 26.78
C GLY A 171 8.59 7.16 25.56
N PHE A 172 9.25 7.00 24.41
CA PHE A 172 8.61 6.72 23.12
C PHE A 172 7.85 5.38 23.07
N ILE A 173 8.27 4.36 23.83
CA ILE A 173 7.62 3.04 23.83
C ILE A 173 6.23 3.07 24.51
N SER A 174 6.05 3.88 25.57
CA SER A 174 4.80 3.88 26.34
C SER A 174 3.61 4.45 25.56
N LYS A 175 3.87 5.08 24.41
CA LYS A 175 2.85 5.61 23.49
C LYS A 175 2.46 4.63 22.38
N PHE A 176 3.19 3.53 22.22
CA PHE A 176 2.74 2.43 21.38
C PHE A 176 1.69 1.60 22.14
N PRO A 177 0.74 0.99 21.41
CA PRO A 177 -0.12 -0.02 21.99
C PRO A 177 0.72 -1.17 22.59
N PRO A 178 0.14 -1.97 23.49
CA PRO A 178 0.75 -3.21 23.95
C PRO A 178 1.22 -4.06 22.75
N LEU A 179 2.41 -4.68 22.88
CA LEU A 179 2.98 -5.56 21.83
C LEU A 179 1.98 -6.59 21.32
N GLN A 180 1.20 -7.16 22.23
CA GLN A 180 0.18 -8.17 21.90
C GLN A 180 -0.90 -7.62 20.97
N ASP A 181 -1.38 -6.39 21.19
CA ASP A 181 -2.39 -5.77 20.33
C ASP A 181 -1.83 -5.49 18.94
N MET A 182 -0.55 -5.07 18.90
CA MET A 182 0.15 -4.85 17.64
C MET A 182 0.36 -6.14 16.85
N GLU A 183 0.63 -7.27 17.52
CA GLU A 183 0.71 -8.60 16.91
C GLU A 183 -0.64 -9.11 16.42
N VAL A 184 -1.71 -8.92 17.20
CA VAL A 184 -3.08 -9.27 16.78
C VAL A 184 -3.44 -8.54 15.51
N LEU A 185 -3.22 -7.23 15.49
CA LEU A 185 -3.45 -6.39 14.32
C LEU A 185 -2.62 -6.83 13.11
N LEU A 186 -1.34 -7.18 13.31
CA LEU A 186 -0.48 -7.71 12.25
C LEU A 186 -1.12 -8.95 11.60
N PHE A 187 -1.56 -9.91 12.41
CA PHE A 187 -2.17 -11.15 11.90
C PHE A 187 -3.56 -10.93 11.30
N GLU A 188 -4.36 -9.98 11.79
CA GLU A 188 -5.60 -9.56 11.14
C GLU A 188 -5.34 -9.03 9.72
N LEU A 189 -4.35 -8.14 9.57
CA LEU A 189 -3.97 -7.58 8.28
C LEU A 189 -3.45 -8.68 7.33
N LEU A 190 -2.63 -9.61 7.85
CA LEU A 190 -2.12 -10.74 7.08
C LEU A 190 -3.23 -11.69 6.62
N TRP A 191 -4.23 -11.97 7.44
CA TRP A 191 -5.37 -12.79 7.03
C TRP A 191 -6.16 -12.15 5.90
N VAL A 192 -6.48 -10.86 6.01
CA VAL A 192 -7.19 -10.12 4.96
C VAL A 192 -6.34 -10.07 3.69
N GLY A 193 -5.05 -9.74 3.82
CA GLY A 193 -4.09 -9.74 2.71
C GLY A 193 -3.97 -11.09 2.02
N GLN A 194 -3.93 -12.19 2.78
CA GLN A 194 -3.86 -13.56 2.25
C GLN A 194 -5.09 -13.92 1.42
N VAL A 195 -6.29 -13.61 1.92
CA VAL A 195 -7.54 -13.87 1.20
C VAL A 195 -7.58 -13.06 -0.10
N LEU A 196 -7.27 -11.76 -0.03
CA LEU A 196 -7.25 -10.89 -1.20
C LEU A 196 -6.18 -11.32 -2.22
N LEU A 197 -4.99 -11.71 -1.76
CA LEU A 197 -3.93 -12.20 -2.63
C LEU A 197 -4.34 -13.50 -3.33
N SER A 198 -5.03 -14.39 -2.63
CA SER A 198 -5.60 -15.62 -3.21
C SER A 198 -6.60 -15.29 -4.31
N LEU A 199 -7.55 -14.39 -4.03
CA LEU A 199 -8.54 -13.93 -5.01
C LEU A 199 -7.88 -13.23 -6.20
N GLY A 200 -6.84 -12.44 -5.95
CA GLY A 200 -6.07 -11.75 -6.98
C GLY A 200 -5.35 -12.71 -7.92
N ILE A 201 -4.69 -13.75 -7.38
CA ILE A 201 -4.04 -14.80 -8.17
C ILE A 201 -5.06 -15.54 -9.01
N ILE A 202 -6.18 -15.98 -8.43
CA ILE A 202 -7.26 -16.68 -9.15
C ILE A 202 -7.83 -15.79 -10.26
N ALA A 203 -8.14 -14.53 -9.96
CA ALA A 203 -8.65 -13.59 -10.95
C ALA A 203 -7.63 -13.33 -12.07
N GLY A 204 -6.34 -13.29 -11.74
CA GLY A 204 -5.27 -13.13 -12.73
C GLY A 204 -5.21 -14.31 -13.70
N LEU A 205 -5.37 -15.53 -13.20
CA LEU A 205 -5.41 -16.75 -14.02
C LEU A 205 -6.66 -16.82 -14.92
N LEU A 206 -7.78 -16.22 -14.51
CA LEU A 206 -9.05 -16.27 -15.24
C LEU A 206 -9.22 -15.15 -16.27
N PHE A 207 -8.65 -13.97 -16.01
CA PHE A 207 -8.92 -12.75 -16.80
C PHE A 207 -7.71 -12.20 -17.56
N ILE A 208 -6.52 -12.76 -17.38
CA ILE A 208 -5.33 -12.38 -18.16
C ILE A 208 -5.12 -13.47 -19.22
N ASP A 209 -5.44 -13.12 -20.46
CA ASP A 209 -5.12 -13.96 -21.61
C ASP A 209 -3.60 -13.96 -21.85
N ASP A 210 -3.06 -15.13 -22.20
CA ASP A 210 -1.65 -15.33 -22.56
C ASP A 210 -0.60 -14.89 -21.51
N ILE A 211 -0.76 -15.38 -20.27
CA ILE A 211 0.18 -15.20 -19.15
C ILE A 211 1.62 -15.61 -19.51
N TRP A 212 1.77 -16.50 -20.50
CA TRP A 212 3.04 -17.07 -20.94
C TRP A 212 3.70 -16.31 -22.10
N GLY A 213 2.92 -15.58 -22.91
CA GLY A 213 3.41 -14.77 -24.03
C GLY A 213 3.71 -13.31 -23.68
N ILE A 214 3.30 -12.82 -22.51
CA ILE A 214 3.59 -11.45 -22.06
C ILE A 214 4.84 -11.41 -21.17
N ASP A 215 5.88 -10.73 -21.65
CA ASP A 215 7.15 -10.58 -20.93
C ASP A 215 6.95 -10.05 -19.50
N GLY A 216 7.66 -10.67 -18.54
CA GLY A 216 7.64 -10.34 -17.11
C GLY A 216 6.38 -10.73 -16.32
N VAL A 217 5.30 -11.18 -16.96
CA VAL A 217 4.09 -11.66 -16.26
C VAL A 217 4.36 -12.96 -15.49
N ILE A 218 5.23 -13.83 -16.03
CA ILE A 218 5.67 -15.06 -15.36
C ILE A 218 6.40 -14.75 -14.05
N HIS A 219 7.32 -13.77 -14.06
CA HIS A 219 8.05 -13.37 -12.86
C HIS A 219 7.12 -12.75 -11.81
N LYS A 220 6.18 -11.89 -12.23
CA LYS A 220 5.16 -11.35 -11.33
C LYS A 220 4.34 -12.46 -10.67
N THR A 221 3.90 -13.45 -11.45
CA THR A 221 3.13 -14.60 -10.96
C THR A 221 3.95 -15.45 -10.00
N PHE A 222 5.19 -15.79 -10.36
CA PHE A 222 6.11 -16.57 -9.52
C PHE A 222 6.33 -15.93 -8.15
N PHE A 223 6.72 -14.64 -8.12
CA PHE A 223 6.96 -13.93 -6.87
C PHE A 223 5.68 -13.73 -6.04
N SER A 224 4.52 -13.52 -6.68
CA SER A 224 3.24 -13.45 -5.98
C SER A 224 2.86 -14.78 -5.30
N THR A 225 3.10 -15.91 -5.97
CA THR A 225 2.86 -17.25 -5.41
C THR A 225 3.84 -17.58 -4.28
N LEU A 226 5.10 -17.17 -4.40
CA LEU A 226 6.09 -17.36 -3.35
C LEU A 226 5.78 -16.50 -2.11
N SER A 227 5.35 -15.26 -2.33
CA SER A 227 4.84 -14.38 -1.27
C SER A 227 3.61 -14.98 -0.58
N TRP A 228 2.61 -15.44 -1.36
CA TRP A 228 1.43 -16.13 -0.87
C TRP A 228 1.78 -17.36 -0.01
N THR A 229 2.77 -18.13 -0.44
CA THR A 229 3.26 -19.31 0.30
C THR A 229 3.93 -18.89 1.61
N ALA A 230 4.76 -17.85 1.61
CA ALA A 230 5.40 -17.34 2.82
C ALA A 230 4.36 -16.87 3.85
N PHE A 231 3.33 -16.14 3.42
CA PHE A 231 2.25 -15.71 4.31
C PHE A 231 1.37 -16.87 4.79
N ALA A 232 1.07 -17.85 3.93
CA ALA A 232 0.34 -19.07 4.33
C ALA A 232 1.11 -19.84 5.42
N ILE A 233 2.42 -20.03 5.25
CA ILE A 233 3.29 -20.67 6.24
C ILE A 233 3.30 -19.87 7.54
N LEU A 234 3.38 -18.54 7.47
CA LEU A 234 3.38 -17.66 8.63
C LEU A 234 2.06 -17.75 9.41
N LEU A 235 0.91 -17.73 8.72
CA LEU A 235 -0.42 -17.86 9.31
C LEU A 235 -0.64 -19.25 9.92
N TRP A 236 -0.22 -20.31 9.22
CA TRP A 236 -0.26 -21.66 9.74
C TRP A 236 0.64 -21.84 10.97
N GLY A 237 1.87 -21.33 10.91
CA GLY A 237 2.83 -21.35 12.01
C GLY A 237 2.35 -20.55 13.22
N ARG A 238 1.60 -19.47 13.01
CA ARG A 238 0.90 -18.76 14.11
C ARG A 238 -0.11 -19.66 14.80
N HIS A 239 -0.95 -20.37 14.04
CA HIS A 239 -2.02 -21.22 14.59
C HIS A 239 -1.49 -22.51 15.24
N LYS A 240 -0.48 -23.15 14.65
CA LYS A 240 0.01 -24.47 15.11
C LYS A 240 1.19 -24.39 16.06
N LEU A 241 2.10 -23.45 15.83
CA LEU A 241 3.37 -23.34 16.54
C LEU A 241 3.43 -22.10 17.44
N GLY A 242 2.40 -21.25 17.42
CA GLY A 242 2.34 -20.04 18.23
C GLY A 242 3.35 -18.97 17.82
N TRP A 243 3.81 -18.95 16.56
CA TRP A 243 4.79 -17.98 16.08
C TRP A 243 4.38 -16.55 16.40
N ARG A 244 5.31 -15.76 16.94
CA ARG A 244 5.14 -14.37 17.39
C ARG A 244 6.47 -13.62 17.38
N GLY A 245 6.44 -12.32 17.67
CA GLY A 245 7.61 -11.47 17.76
C GLY A 245 8.48 -11.51 16.50
N THR A 246 9.78 -11.77 16.67
CA THR A 246 10.76 -11.75 15.58
C THR A 246 10.41 -12.67 14.41
N THR A 247 9.81 -13.84 14.66
CA THR A 247 9.42 -14.76 13.58
C THR A 247 8.29 -14.18 12.73
N ALA A 248 7.27 -13.60 13.38
CA ALA A 248 6.16 -12.93 12.69
C ALA A 248 6.64 -11.73 11.88
N ILE A 249 7.54 -10.92 12.45
CA ILE A 249 8.16 -9.76 11.81
C ILE A 249 8.92 -10.20 10.55
N ARG A 250 9.87 -11.13 10.70
CA ARG A 250 10.71 -11.57 9.57
C ARG A 250 9.89 -12.23 8.48
N GLY A 251 8.95 -13.12 8.83
CA GLY A 251 8.06 -13.74 7.85
C GLY A 251 7.24 -12.72 7.06
N THR A 252 6.70 -11.70 7.75
CA THR A 252 5.95 -10.62 7.10
C THR A 252 6.82 -9.84 6.12
N LEU A 253 8.01 -9.42 6.55
CA LEU A 253 8.92 -8.61 5.72
C LEU A 253 9.49 -9.39 4.53
N ILE A 254 9.76 -10.69 4.70
CA ILE A 254 10.17 -11.58 3.59
C ILE A 254 9.04 -11.70 2.57
N GLY A 255 7.83 -12.04 3.01
CA GLY A 255 6.67 -12.16 2.12
C GLY A 255 6.37 -10.85 1.38
N PHE A 256 6.45 -9.71 2.08
CA PHE A 256 6.25 -8.38 1.49
C PHE A 256 7.34 -8.03 0.46
N THR A 257 8.60 -8.30 0.78
CA THR A 257 9.73 -8.07 -0.15
C THR A 257 9.54 -8.88 -1.43
N LEU A 258 9.18 -10.16 -1.31
CA LEU A 258 8.87 -11.01 -2.47
C LEU A 258 7.75 -10.40 -3.33
N LEU A 259 6.68 -9.91 -2.70
CA LEU A 259 5.55 -9.30 -3.40
C LEU A 259 5.93 -8.02 -4.15
N ILE A 260 6.75 -7.16 -3.52
CA ILE A 260 7.28 -5.93 -4.14
C ILE A 260 8.18 -6.28 -5.32
N VAL A 261 9.10 -7.24 -5.16
CA VAL A 261 9.99 -7.67 -6.26
C VAL A 261 9.17 -8.21 -7.42
N GLY A 262 8.08 -8.95 -7.16
CA GLY A 262 7.19 -9.43 -8.22
C GLY A 262 6.57 -8.32 -9.06
N PHE A 263 6.11 -7.23 -8.45
CA PHE A 263 5.46 -6.13 -9.19
C PHE A 263 6.46 -5.10 -9.73
N TYR A 264 7.28 -4.53 -8.84
CA TYR A 264 8.22 -3.47 -9.19
C TYR A 264 9.46 -4.02 -9.89
N GLY A 265 9.99 -5.15 -9.41
CA GLY A 265 11.21 -5.77 -9.97
C GLY A 265 11.01 -6.30 -11.38
N SER A 266 9.87 -6.95 -11.67
CA SER A 266 9.57 -7.44 -13.02
C SER A 266 9.47 -6.29 -14.03
N LYS A 267 8.81 -5.17 -13.66
CA LYS A 267 8.72 -3.99 -14.54
C LYS A 267 10.06 -3.28 -14.69
N PHE A 268 10.86 -3.18 -13.63
CA PHE A 268 12.20 -2.60 -13.69
C PHE A 268 13.15 -3.42 -14.58
N ALA A 269 13.13 -4.76 -14.47
CA ALA A 269 13.97 -5.62 -15.29
C ALA A 269 13.63 -5.49 -16.78
N LEU A 270 12.34 -5.46 -17.12
CA LEU A 270 11.90 -5.23 -18.50
C LEU A 270 12.31 -3.85 -19.02
N GLN A 271 12.18 -2.82 -18.20
CA GLN A 271 12.42 -1.43 -18.63
C GLN A 271 13.90 -1.07 -18.74
N TYR A 272 14.79 -1.69 -17.94
CA TYR A 272 16.18 -1.25 -17.81
C TYR A 272 17.25 -2.34 -18.02
N ILE A 273 16.89 -3.62 -17.99
CA ILE A 273 17.87 -4.73 -18.14
C ILE A 273 17.74 -5.41 -19.51
N ILE A 274 16.52 -5.56 -20.01
CA ILE A 274 16.22 -6.27 -21.26
C ILE A 274 15.96 -5.28 -22.42
N SER A 275 16.06 -3.97 -22.16
CA SER A 275 15.91 -2.90 -23.16
C SER A 275 17.04 -2.86 -24.19
#